data_AF-A0A7K0G4D9-F1
#
_entry.id   AF-A0A7K0G4D9-F1
#
_cell.length_a   1.000
_cell.length_b   1.000
_cell.length_c   1.000
_cell.angle_alpha   90.00
_cell.angle_beta   90.00
_cell.angle_gamma   90.00
#
_symmetry.space_group_name_H-M   'P 1'
#
loop_
_entity.id
_entity.type
_entity.pdbx_description
1 polymer ?
#
loop_
_entity_poly.entity_id
_entity_poly.type
_entity_poly.pdbx_seq_one_letter_code
_entity_poly.pdbx_strand_id
1 'polypeptide(L)'
;MKYILIIASVFLLGTKAQTQIKPISKGWHSFTIQWITFNKSTPGKVYIKEIGEEEYSIEGEQRDPKSKEYVTIKGTFLNRGNILKFNGKIVSKINSINGGQPCELTGLSIFKASGKRKYWRLQQMLNCDGETTDYIDIYF
;
A
#
# COMPACT_ATOMS: atom_id res chain seq x y z
N MET A 1 1.46 62.59 -36.15
CA MET A 1 1.55 61.14 -36.42
C MET A 1 1.81 60.45 -35.10
N LYS A 2 0.87 59.61 -34.63
CA LYS A 2 0.72 59.20 -33.23
C LYS A 2 0.75 57.67 -33.20
N TYR A 3 1.80 57.07 -32.61
CA TYR A 3 1.84 55.63 -32.37
C TYR A 3 2.28 55.38 -30.94
N ILE A 4 1.34 54.93 -30.12
CA ILE A 4 1.57 54.44 -28.76
C ILE A 4 1.66 52.91 -28.89
N LEU A 5 2.84 52.36 -28.60
CA LEU A 5 3.08 50.93 -28.47
C LEU A 5 2.72 50.50 -27.04
N ILE A 6 1.62 49.76 -26.88
CA ILE A 6 1.25 49.11 -25.62
C ILE A 6 1.81 47.68 -25.66
N ILE A 7 2.83 47.39 -24.85
CA ILE A 7 3.34 46.04 -24.63
C ILE A 7 2.49 45.42 -23.52
N ALA A 8 1.57 44.53 -23.89
CA ALA A 8 0.79 43.74 -22.94
C ALA A 8 1.62 42.52 -22.48
N SER A 9 2.18 42.60 -21.28
CA SER A 9 2.81 41.46 -20.60
C SER A 9 1.72 40.54 -20.04
N VAL A 10 1.46 39.43 -20.73
CA VAL A 10 0.57 38.36 -20.25
C VAL A 10 1.34 37.48 -19.27
N PHE A 11 1.08 37.66 -17.97
CA PHE A 11 1.50 36.71 -16.94
C PHE A 11 0.61 35.46 -17.03
N LEU A 12 1.12 34.40 -17.66
CA LEU A 12 0.53 33.06 -17.57
C LEU A 12 0.84 32.47 -16.20
N LEU A 13 -0.03 32.72 -15.22
CA LEU A 13 -0.05 31.96 -13.97
C LEU A 13 -0.57 30.54 -14.26
N GLY A 14 0.36 29.62 -14.55
CA GLY A 14 0.06 28.20 -14.64
C GLY A 14 -0.38 27.67 -13.28
N THR A 15 -1.68 27.47 -13.08
CA THR A 15 -2.19 26.75 -11.91
C THR A 15 -1.80 25.28 -12.04
N LYS A 16 -0.84 24.83 -11.23
CA LYS A 16 -0.63 23.39 -11.05
C LYS A 16 -1.91 22.85 -10.41
N ALA A 17 -2.67 22.05 -11.15
CA ALA A 17 -3.81 21.32 -10.61
C ALA A 17 -3.29 20.37 -9.53
N GLN A 18 -3.39 20.77 -8.27
CA GLN A 18 -3.12 19.88 -7.15
C GLN A 18 -4.24 18.85 -7.11
N THR A 19 -3.96 17.63 -7.55
CA THR A 19 -4.94 16.54 -7.48
C THR A 19 -5.26 16.29 -6.02
N GLN A 20 -6.50 16.55 -5.62
CA GLN A 20 -6.96 16.34 -4.25
C GLN A 20 -6.82 14.85 -3.91
N ILE A 21 -6.04 14.53 -2.88
CA ILE A 21 -5.88 13.16 -2.40
C ILE A 21 -7.19 12.74 -1.77
N LYS A 22 -7.84 11.72 -2.34
CA LYS A 22 -9.08 11.18 -1.77
C LYS A 22 -8.74 10.44 -0.46
N PRO A 23 -9.47 10.70 0.65
CA PRO A 23 -9.31 9.94 1.88
C PRO A 23 -9.54 8.44 1.66
N ILE A 24 -8.81 7.61 2.42
CA ILE A 24 -9.03 6.16 2.44
C ILE A 24 -10.27 5.85 3.28
N SER A 25 -11.04 4.83 2.85
CA SER A 25 -12.15 4.32 3.65
C SER A 25 -11.62 3.76 4.97
N LYS A 26 -12.34 4.00 6.07
CA LYS A 26 -11.95 3.52 7.40
C LYS A 26 -12.59 2.17 7.69
N GLY A 27 -12.03 1.43 8.64
CA GLY A 27 -12.58 0.16 9.11
C GLY A 27 -11.89 -1.06 8.53
N TRP A 28 -12.66 -2.12 8.25
CA TRP A 28 -12.11 -3.40 7.82
C TRP A 28 -11.90 -3.47 6.31
N HIS A 29 -10.69 -3.84 5.92
CA HIS A 29 -10.30 -4.11 4.53
C HIS A 29 -9.83 -5.54 4.38
N SER A 30 -10.02 -6.11 3.19
CA SER A 30 -9.40 -7.41 2.87
C SER A 30 -7.89 -7.26 2.78
N PHE A 31 -7.17 -8.27 3.26
CA PHE A 31 -5.72 -8.32 3.26
C PHE A 31 -5.24 -9.71 2.87
N THR A 32 -4.30 -9.79 1.93
CA THR A 32 -3.87 -11.08 1.39
C THR A 32 -2.39 -11.16 1.10
N ILE A 33 -1.86 -12.37 1.16
CA ILE A 33 -0.65 -12.80 0.45
C ILE A 33 -1.02 -13.90 -0.56
N GLN A 34 -0.44 -13.86 -1.77
CA GLN A 34 -0.81 -14.78 -2.85
C GLN A 34 -0.78 -16.26 -2.45
N TRP A 35 0.20 -16.66 -1.64
CA TRP A 35 0.47 -18.04 -1.31
C TRP A 35 -0.68 -18.69 -0.55
N ILE A 36 -1.26 -17.96 0.41
CA ILE A 36 -2.41 -18.43 1.18
C ILE A 36 -3.67 -18.41 0.30
N THR A 37 -3.81 -17.41 -0.57
CA THR A 37 -4.94 -17.32 -1.50
C THR A 37 -4.95 -18.48 -2.52
N PHE A 38 -3.79 -18.96 -2.98
CA PHE A 38 -3.70 -20.12 -3.87
C PHE A 38 -4.25 -21.41 -3.24
N ASN A 39 -4.22 -21.51 -1.92
CA ASN A 39 -4.81 -22.64 -1.17
C ASN A 39 -6.35 -22.56 -1.06
N LYS A 40 -7.00 -21.66 -1.83
CA LYS A 40 -8.44 -21.35 -1.75
C LYS A 40 -8.87 -20.87 -0.37
N SER A 41 -7.94 -20.30 0.40
CA SER A 41 -8.21 -19.77 1.72
C SER A 41 -8.90 -18.41 1.64
N THR A 42 -9.67 -18.06 2.68
CA THR A 42 -10.35 -16.77 2.76
C THR A 42 -9.35 -15.62 2.89
N PRO A 43 -9.64 -14.45 2.31
CA PRO A 43 -8.88 -13.24 2.59
C PRO A 43 -8.79 -12.97 4.09
N GLY A 44 -7.64 -12.46 4.53
CA GLY A 44 -7.48 -11.89 5.85
C GLY A 44 -8.13 -10.53 5.95
N LYS A 45 -7.95 -9.89 7.10
CA LYS A 45 -8.51 -8.56 7.36
C LYS A 45 -7.51 -7.68 8.06
N VAL A 46 -7.53 -6.40 7.70
CA VAL A 46 -6.81 -5.32 8.39
C VAL A 46 -7.79 -4.23 8.78
N TYR A 47 -7.57 -3.62 9.94
CA TYR A 47 -8.36 -2.49 10.41
C TYR A 47 -7.57 -1.20 10.20
N ILE A 48 -8.17 -0.25 9.50
CA ILE A 48 -7.58 1.06 9.19
C ILE A 48 -8.28 2.14 10.03
N LYS A 49 -7.49 2.91 10.79
CA LYS A 49 -7.94 4.08 11.57
C LYS A 49 -7.18 5.32 11.13
N GLU A 50 -7.90 6.40 10.87
CA GLU A 50 -7.31 7.72 10.72
C GLU A 50 -6.73 8.20 12.05
N ILE A 51 -5.49 8.70 12.01
CA ILE A 51 -4.76 9.19 13.19
C ILE A 51 -4.19 10.59 13.00
N GLY A 52 -4.27 11.14 11.79
CA GLY A 52 -3.81 12.48 11.44
C GLY A 52 -4.21 12.86 10.02
N GLU A 53 -3.80 14.04 9.57
CA GLU A 53 -4.04 14.48 8.19
C GLU A 53 -3.33 13.55 7.20
N GLU A 54 -4.12 12.85 6.39
CA GLU A 54 -3.65 11.82 5.44
C GLU A 54 -2.86 10.66 6.10
N GLU A 55 -2.88 10.55 7.43
CA GLU A 55 -2.13 9.56 8.20
C GLU A 55 -3.08 8.55 8.86
N TYR A 56 -2.75 7.28 8.72
CA TYR A 56 -3.58 6.17 9.18
C TYR A 56 -2.74 5.13 9.91
N SER A 57 -3.31 4.50 10.95
CA SER A 57 -2.81 3.25 11.50
C SER A 57 -3.47 2.05 10.83
N ILE A 58 -2.73 0.96 10.73
CA ILE A 58 -3.16 -0.30 10.14
C ILE A 58 -2.66 -1.48 10.97
N GLU A 59 -3.55 -2.43 11.27
CA GLU A 59 -3.20 -3.67 11.95
C GLU A 59 -4.10 -4.81 11.48
N GLY A 60 -3.53 -5.99 11.25
CA GLY A 60 -4.29 -7.20 10.95
C GLY A 60 -3.46 -8.32 10.35
N GLU A 61 -4.15 -9.34 9.84
CA GLU A 61 -3.51 -10.55 9.32
C GLU A 61 -4.38 -11.31 8.32
N GLN A 62 -3.72 -12.18 7.55
CA GLN A 62 -4.32 -13.34 6.91
C GLN A 62 -3.64 -14.60 7.47
N ARG A 63 -4.44 -15.62 7.78
CA ARG A 63 -3.95 -16.89 8.31
C ARG A 63 -4.69 -18.06 7.70
N ASP A 64 -3.95 -19.06 7.21
CA ASP A 64 -4.53 -20.33 6.80
C ASP A 64 -4.79 -21.20 8.04
N PRO A 65 -6.05 -21.62 8.31
CA PRO A 65 -6.37 -22.40 9.49
C PRO A 65 -5.77 -23.81 9.47
N LYS A 66 -5.45 -24.37 8.30
CA LYS A 66 -4.90 -25.71 8.11
C LYS A 66 -3.38 -25.71 8.16
N SER A 67 -2.73 -24.94 7.29
CA SER A 67 -1.26 -24.92 7.18
C SER A 67 -0.59 -24.07 8.26
N LYS A 68 -1.37 -23.22 8.95
CA LYS A 68 -0.91 -22.20 9.91
C LYS A 68 0.03 -21.16 9.30
N GLU A 69 0.11 -21.10 7.97
CA GLU A 69 0.79 -20.04 7.24
C GLU A 69 0.08 -18.71 7.45
N TYR A 70 0.84 -17.62 7.40
CA TYR A 70 0.28 -16.31 7.70
C TYR A 70 1.03 -15.17 7.04
N VAL A 71 0.34 -14.03 6.95
CA VAL A 71 0.94 -12.71 6.81
C VAL A 71 0.31 -11.77 7.84
N THR A 72 1.13 -11.01 8.55
CA THR A 72 0.67 -9.95 9.47
C THR A 72 1.19 -8.59 9.01
N ILE A 73 0.48 -7.53 9.39
CA ILE A 73 0.90 -6.14 9.17
C ILE A 73 0.51 -5.30 10.39
N LYS A 74 1.44 -4.46 10.84
CA LYS A 74 1.21 -3.47 11.89
C LYS A 74 2.06 -2.24 11.68
N GLY A 75 1.44 -1.06 11.65
CA GLY A 75 2.18 0.20 11.49
C GLY A 75 1.28 1.38 11.18
N THR A 76 1.88 2.39 10.56
CA THR A 76 1.18 3.56 10.03
C THR A 76 1.47 3.73 8.54
N PHE A 77 0.64 4.49 7.85
CA PHE A 77 0.94 4.92 6.50
C PHE A 77 0.41 6.32 6.21
N LEU A 78 1.11 7.01 5.30
CA LEU A 78 0.64 8.24 4.68
C LEU A 78 -0.03 7.94 3.33
N ASN A 79 -1.25 8.43 3.16
CA ASN A 79 -2.00 8.33 1.92
C ASN A 79 -1.50 9.36 0.91
N ARG A 80 -1.02 8.91 -0.25
CA ARG A 80 -0.61 9.75 -1.39
C ARG A 80 -1.37 9.33 -2.65
N GLY A 81 -2.66 9.00 -2.48
CA GLY A 81 -3.57 8.58 -3.55
C GLY A 81 -3.32 7.14 -3.98
N ASN A 82 -2.62 6.94 -5.09
CA ASN A 82 -2.29 5.60 -5.57
C ASN A 82 -1.08 4.97 -4.84
N ILE A 83 -0.43 5.72 -3.95
CA ILE A 83 0.72 5.27 -3.16
C ILE A 83 0.39 5.40 -1.67
N LEU A 84 0.70 4.37 -0.89
CA LEU A 84 0.77 4.44 0.56
C LEU A 84 2.24 4.37 0.98
N LYS A 85 2.70 5.35 1.74
CA LYS A 85 4.03 5.31 2.38
C LYS A 85 3.87 4.69 3.76
N PHE A 86 4.13 3.39 3.86
CA PHE A 86 4.01 2.60 5.08
C PHE A 86 5.27 2.71 5.93
N ASN A 87 5.10 2.71 7.25
CA ASN A 87 6.15 2.51 8.25
C ASN A 87 5.65 1.52 9.30
N GLY A 88 6.32 0.39 9.46
CA GLY A 88 5.92 -0.61 10.44
C GLY A 88 6.56 -1.96 10.20
N LYS A 89 5.87 -3.02 10.59
CA LYS A 89 6.33 -4.40 10.47
C LYS A 89 5.33 -5.23 9.66
N ILE A 90 5.84 -5.98 8.70
CA ILE A 90 5.13 -7.01 7.95
C ILE A 90 5.88 -8.32 8.18
N VAL A 91 5.15 -9.38 8.52
CA VAL A 91 5.73 -10.71 8.70
C VAL A 91 4.97 -11.71 7.85
N SER A 92 5.65 -12.38 6.92
CA SER A 92 5.09 -13.50 6.17
C SER A 92 5.75 -14.81 6.60
N LYS A 93 4.98 -15.89 6.70
CA LYS A 93 5.51 -17.24 6.91
C LYS A 93 4.73 -18.22 6.05
N ILE A 94 5.43 -18.77 5.05
CA ILE A 94 4.93 -19.82 4.16
C ILE A 94 5.82 -21.05 4.36
N ASN A 95 5.23 -22.21 4.58
CA ASN A 95 5.97 -23.38 5.06
C ASN A 95 7.01 -23.89 4.04
N SER A 96 6.77 -23.65 2.74
CA SER A 96 7.66 -24.05 1.66
C SER A 96 8.64 -22.97 1.19
N ILE A 97 8.64 -21.78 1.79
CA ILE A 97 9.48 -20.62 1.39
C ILE A 97 10.42 -20.29 2.56
N ASN A 98 11.62 -19.78 2.27
CA ASN A 98 12.58 -19.35 3.29
C ASN A 98 12.88 -20.44 4.35
N GLY A 99 12.96 -21.71 3.92
CA GLY A 99 13.15 -22.85 4.84
C GLY A 99 12.04 -23.00 5.90
N GLY A 100 10.85 -22.48 5.62
CA GLY A 100 9.72 -22.44 6.56
C GLY A 100 9.86 -21.39 7.66
N GLN A 101 10.89 -20.53 7.61
CA GLN A 101 11.11 -19.46 8.59
C GLN A 101 10.33 -18.19 8.21
N PRO A 102 9.85 -17.42 9.21
CA PRO A 102 9.25 -16.13 8.95
C PRO A 102 10.20 -15.18 8.21
N CYS A 103 9.67 -14.43 7.25
CA CYS A 103 10.33 -13.28 6.65
C CYS A 103 9.77 -11.99 7.23
N GLU A 104 10.65 -11.13 7.73
CA GLU A 104 10.28 -9.87 8.38
C GLU A 104 10.73 -8.67 7.55
N LEU A 105 9.78 -7.81 7.19
CA LEU A 105 10.04 -6.51 6.59
C LEU A 105 9.68 -5.42 7.61
N THR A 106 10.68 -4.66 8.05
CA THR A 106 10.51 -3.59 9.05
C THR A 106 10.95 -2.24 8.50
N GLY A 107 10.24 -1.18 8.87
CA GLY A 107 10.54 0.20 8.51
C GLY A 107 9.72 0.68 7.32
N LEU A 108 10.33 1.54 6.50
CA LEU A 108 9.66 2.22 5.41
C LEU A 108 9.37 1.28 4.23
N SER A 109 8.15 1.32 3.71
CA SER A 109 7.74 0.57 2.54
C SER A 109 6.71 1.29 1.69
N ILE A 110 6.60 0.88 0.43
CA ILE A 110 5.62 1.44 -0.51
C ILE A 110 4.57 0.40 -0.84
N PHE A 111 3.29 0.76 -0.70
CA PHE A 111 2.20 0.07 -1.35
C PHE A 111 1.70 0.91 -2.53
N LYS A 112 1.42 0.29 -3.67
CA LYS A 112 1.00 0.99 -4.89
C LYS A 112 -0.23 0.35 -5.53
N ALA A 113 -1.23 1.17 -5.84
CA ALA A 113 -2.35 0.82 -6.70
C ALA A 113 -1.99 1.14 -8.15
N SER A 114 -2.22 0.20 -9.06
CA SER A 114 -1.86 0.35 -10.48
C SER A 114 -2.98 -0.11 -11.41
N GLY A 115 -3.29 0.72 -12.42
CA GLY A 115 -4.30 0.42 -13.44
C GLY A 115 -5.71 0.30 -12.84
N LYS A 116 -6.41 -0.79 -13.19
CA LYS A 116 -7.80 -1.05 -12.76
C LYS A 116 -7.92 -1.88 -11.47
N ARG A 117 -6.80 -2.21 -10.82
CA ARG A 117 -6.77 -3.04 -9.60
C ARG A 117 -7.51 -2.35 -8.45
N LYS A 118 -8.08 -3.16 -7.55
CA LYS A 118 -8.86 -2.73 -6.38
C LYS A 118 -8.09 -2.93 -5.06
N TYR A 119 -6.77 -2.84 -5.14
CA TYR A 119 -5.85 -3.02 -4.02
C TYR A 119 -4.56 -2.21 -4.24
N TRP A 120 -3.90 -1.88 -3.14
CA TRP A 120 -2.50 -1.45 -3.13
C TRP A 120 -1.61 -2.67 -2.84
N ARG A 121 -0.57 -2.87 -3.65
CA ARG A 121 0.40 -3.97 -3.51
C ARG A 121 1.71 -3.49 -2.93
N LEU A 122 2.27 -4.20 -1.96
CA LEU A 122 3.64 -3.96 -1.46
C LEU A 122 4.63 -3.98 -2.62
N GLN A 123 5.54 -3.02 -2.70
CA GLN A 123 6.52 -2.93 -3.79
C GLN A 123 7.85 -3.64 -3.48
N GLN A 124 8.23 -3.75 -2.20
CA GLN A 124 9.35 -4.60 -1.79
C GLN A 124 8.88 -6.04 -1.64
N MET A 125 8.66 -6.67 -2.79
CA MET A 125 8.03 -7.98 -2.89
C MET A 125 9.01 -9.14 -2.68
N LEU A 126 10.33 -8.89 -2.71
CA LEU A 126 11.33 -9.96 -2.57
C LEU A 126 11.28 -10.51 -1.14
N ASN A 127 11.06 -11.82 -1.03
CA ASN A 127 11.11 -12.54 0.23
C ASN A 127 12.56 -12.60 0.75
N CYS A 128 12.71 -12.97 2.02
CA CYS A 128 13.99 -13.06 2.72
C CYS A 128 14.89 -14.18 2.19
N ASP A 129 14.34 -15.12 1.40
CA ASP A 129 15.13 -16.11 0.67
C ASP A 129 15.91 -15.51 -0.53
N GLY A 130 15.61 -14.26 -0.92
CA GLY A 130 16.29 -13.56 -2.00
C GLY A 130 15.84 -13.94 -3.41
N GLU A 131 14.83 -14.81 -3.56
CA GLU A 131 14.39 -15.33 -4.86
C GLU A 131 12.87 -15.24 -5.05
N THR A 132 12.11 -15.49 -3.99
CA THR A 132 10.65 -15.60 -4.06
C THR A 132 9.97 -14.25 -3.98
N THR A 133 8.84 -14.10 -4.67
CA THR A 133 8.06 -12.85 -4.69
C THR A 133 6.77 -12.98 -3.89
N ASP A 134 6.63 -12.18 -2.84
CA ASP A 134 5.44 -12.07 -1.99
C ASP A 134 4.53 -10.93 -2.47
N TYR A 135 3.45 -11.26 -3.19
CA TYR A 135 2.38 -10.28 -3.46
C TYR A 135 1.49 -10.12 -2.24
N ILE A 136 1.74 -9.07 -1.47
CA ILE A 136 0.94 -8.65 -0.32
C ILE A 136 0.07 -7.46 -0.72
N ASP A 137 -1.25 -7.64 -0.59
CA ASP A 137 -2.27 -6.71 -1.09
C ASP A 137 -3.20 -6.21 0.02
N ILE A 138 -3.42 -4.89 0.07
CA ILE A 138 -4.43 -4.22 0.89
C ILE A 138 -5.54 -3.74 -0.03
N TYR A 139 -6.77 -4.22 0.15
CA TYR A 139 -7.90 -3.87 -0.71
C TYR A 139 -8.53 -2.52 -0.31
N PHE A 140 -9.14 -1.85 -1.29
CA PHE A 140 -9.78 -0.53 -1.12
C PHE A 140 -10.94 -0.52 -0.13
#